data_AF-A0A836ZSG6-F1
#
_entry.id   AF-A0A836ZSG6-F1
#
_cell.length_a   1.000
_cell.length_b   1.000
_cell.length_c   1.000
_cell.angle_alpha   90.00
_cell.angle_beta   90.00
_cell.angle_gamma   90.00
#
_symmetry.space_group_name_H-M   'P 1'
#
loop_
_entity.id
_entity.type
_entity.pdbx_description
1 polymer ?
#
loop_
_entity_poly.entity_id
_entity_poly.type
_entity_poly.pdbx_seq_one_letter_code
_entity_poly.pdbx_strand_id
1 'polypeptide(L)'
;LDRAIMAASIVAKVTRDRLMHVLHAQHPQYRFDQHKGYSTPVHLAALQTHGPCPQHRRSFAPVRLALEGREQESAAVRDPEQLQVGQLVAPL
;
A
#
# COMPACT_ATOMS: atom_id res chain seq x y z
N LEU A 1 13.91 -8.61 34.40
CA LEU A 1 13.08 -7.43 34.08
C LEU A 1 13.96 -6.19 34.22
N ASP A 2 14.37 -5.59 33.10
CA ASP A 2 15.27 -4.43 33.09
C ASP A 2 14.46 -3.13 32.98
N ARG A 3 14.62 -2.23 33.95
CA ARG A 3 13.89 -0.95 34.02
C ARG A 3 14.20 -0.04 32.83
N ALA A 4 15.44 -0.05 32.33
CA ALA A 4 15.83 0.76 31.18
C ALA A 4 15.15 0.27 29.90
N ILE A 5 15.06 -1.05 29.70
CA ILE A 5 14.34 -1.65 28.56
C ILE A 5 12.84 -1.32 28.62
N MET A 6 12.25 -1.37 29.82
CA MET A 6 10.83 -1.03 30.01
C MET A 6 10.58 0.45 29.70
N ALA A 7 11.40 1.36 30.23
CA ALA A 7 11.29 2.80 29.96
C ALA A 7 11.46 3.11 28.46
N ALA A 8 12.46 2.52 27.80
CA ALA A 8 12.68 2.70 26.37
C ALA A 8 11.47 2.24 25.54
N SER A 9 10.86 1.12 25.91
CA SER A 9 9.68 0.58 25.22
C SER A 9 8.46 1.50 25.34
N ILE A 10 8.25 2.12 26.51
CA ILE A 10 7.19 3.13 26.72
C ILE A 10 7.44 4.36 25.83
N VAL A 11 8.66 4.91 25.86
CA VAL A 11 9.03 6.08 25.05
C VAL A 11 8.85 5.79 23.56
N ALA A 12 9.31 4.63 23.08
CA ALA A 12 9.18 4.24 21.69
C ALA A 12 7.71 4.15 21.25
N LYS A 13 6.86 3.50 22.06
CA LYS A 13 5.43 3.33 21.75
C LYS A 13 4.69 4.67 21.71
N VAL A 14 4.84 5.49 22.75
CA VAL A 14 4.16 6.79 22.84
C VAL A 14 4.58 7.70 21.69
N THR A 15 5.87 7.72 21.35
CA THR A 15 6.40 8.50 20.23
C THR A 15 5.84 8.02 18.90
N ARG A 16 5.87 6.70 18.65
CA ARG A 16 5.31 6.11 17.42
C ARG A 16 3.82 6.46 17.27
N ASP A 17 3.05 6.36 18.34
CA ASP A 17 1.60 6.60 18.25
C ASP A 17 1.27 8.05 17.91
N ARG A 18 2.04 9.01 18.44
CA ARG A 18 1.93 10.43 18.06
C ARG A 18 2.28 10.66 16.59
N LEU A 19 3.32 10.02 16.08
CA LEU A 19 3.68 10.09 14.66
C LEU A 19 2.56 9.55 13.75
N MET A 20 1.81 8.55 14.18
CA MET A 20 0.68 8.03 13.41
C MET A 20 -0.51 9.01 13.34
N HIS A 21 -0.69 9.88 14.34
CA HIS A 21 -1.66 10.98 14.23
C HIS A 21 -1.22 12.04 13.22
N VAL A 22 0.07 12.41 13.23
CA VAL A 22 0.64 13.32 12.23
C VAL A 22 0.52 12.74 10.83
N LEU A 23 0.79 11.43 10.69
CA LEU A 23 0.67 10.74 9.41
C LEU A 23 -0.78 10.67 8.92
N HIS A 24 -1.75 10.49 9.83
CA HIS A 24 -3.16 10.55 9.50
C HIS A 24 -3.57 11.92 8.96
N ALA A 25 -3.07 13.02 9.55
CA ALA A 25 -3.34 14.36 9.02
C ALA A 25 -2.83 14.54 7.58
N GLN A 26 -1.72 13.88 7.21
CA GLN A 26 -1.17 13.92 5.86
C GLN A 26 -1.89 12.97 4.89
N HIS A 27 -2.36 11.83 5.38
CA HIS A 27 -3.05 10.81 4.59
C HIS A 27 -4.32 10.31 5.30
N PRO A 28 -5.39 11.13 5.34
CA PRO A 28 -6.58 10.85 6.13
C PRO A 28 -7.30 9.56 5.71
N GLN A 29 -7.23 9.20 4.43
CA GLN A 29 -7.87 8.03 3.85
C GLN A 29 -7.44 6.70 4.47
N TYR A 30 -6.22 6.61 5.03
CA TYR A 30 -5.72 5.38 5.65
C TYR A 30 -5.96 5.31 7.15
N ARG A 31 -6.53 6.33 7.82
CA ARG A 31 -6.92 6.26 9.25
C ARG A 31 -5.81 5.76 10.20
N PHE A 32 -4.56 6.18 9.94
CA PHE A 32 -3.38 5.76 10.71
C PHE A 32 -3.48 6.07 12.20
N ASP A 33 -4.25 7.08 12.59
CA ASP A 33 -4.56 7.44 13.97
C ASP A 33 -5.27 6.31 14.73
N GLN A 34 -5.96 5.40 14.06
CA GLN A 34 -6.75 4.34 14.70
C GLN A 34 -5.97 3.04 14.85
N HIS A 35 -5.28 2.61 13.79
CA HIS A 35 -4.60 1.31 13.76
C HIS A 35 -3.08 1.41 13.64
N LYS A 36 -2.49 2.61 13.68
CA LYS A 36 -1.03 2.81 13.81
C LYS A 36 -0.18 2.12 12.72
N GLY A 37 -0.78 1.94 11.54
CA GLY A 37 -0.17 1.25 10.39
C GLY A 37 -0.27 -0.28 10.40
N TYR A 38 -0.92 -0.90 11.40
CA TYR A 38 -1.20 -2.34 11.37
C TYR A 38 -2.21 -2.68 10.27
N SER A 39 -2.11 -3.89 9.73
CA SER A 39 -2.93 -4.43 8.64
C SER A 39 -4.33 -4.85 9.12
N THR A 40 -5.10 -3.88 9.61
CA THR A 40 -6.51 -4.07 9.94
C THR A 40 -7.35 -4.13 8.65
N PRO A 41 -8.56 -4.72 8.68
CA PRO A 41 -9.44 -4.72 7.51
C PRO A 41 -9.69 -3.32 6.93
N VAL A 42 -9.85 -2.31 7.79
CA VAL A 42 -10.00 -0.90 7.37
C VAL A 42 -8.79 -0.40 6.59
N HIS A 43 -7.58 -0.72 7.08
CA HIS A 43 -6.36 -0.30 6.41
C HIS A 43 -6.16 -1.03 5.08
N LEU A 44 -6.43 -2.34 5.04
CA LEU A 44 -6.31 -3.13 3.81
C LEU A 44 -7.31 -2.67 2.75
N ALA A 45 -8.55 -2.33 3.14
CA ALA A 45 -9.52 -1.74 2.23
C ALA A 45 -9.04 -0.38 1.69
N ALA A 46 -8.56 0.52 2.56
CA ALA A 46 -8.01 1.80 2.12
C ALA A 46 -6.80 1.63 1.19
N LEU A 47 -5.93 0.65 1.46
CA LEU A 47 -4.77 0.33 0.63
C LEU A 47 -5.18 -0.18 -0.76
N GLN A 48 -6.23 -0.99 -0.85
CA GLN A 48 -6.77 -1.45 -2.13
C GLN A 48 -7.38 -0.26 -2.91
N THR A 49 -8.24 0.53 -2.26
CA THR A 49 -8.94 1.66 -2.89
C THR A 49 -7.99 2.77 -3.34
N HIS A 50 -7.08 3.21 -2.48
CA HIS A 50 -6.24 4.39 -2.73
C HIS A 50 -4.81 4.05 -3.17
N GLY A 51 -4.41 2.79 -3.06
CA GLY A 51 -3.03 2.36 -3.31
C GLY A 51 -2.15 2.67 -2.10
N PRO A 52 -0.86 2.31 -2.16
CA PRO A 52 0.07 2.66 -1.09
C PRO A 52 0.59 4.09 -1.21
N CYS A 53 0.61 4.82 -0.09
CA CYS A 53 1.37 6.06 0.06
C CYS A 53 2.88 5.80 0.33
N PRO A 54 3.75 6.82 0.24
CA PRO A 54 5.21 6.68 0.45
C PRO A 54 5.63 6.05 1.79
N GLN A 55 4.80 6.17 2.82
CA GLN A 55 5.06 5.63 4.16
C GLN A 55 4.77 4.12 4.27
N HIS A 56 4.12 3.52 3.27
CA HIS A 56 3.92 2.09 3.24
C HIS A 56 5.22 1.35 2.94
N ARG A 57 5.48 0.29 3.70
CA ARG A 57 6.64 -0.57 3.49
C ARG A 57 6.40 -1.47 2.28
N ARG A 58 7.01 -1.14 1.14
CA ARG A 58 6.83 -1.86 -0.13
C ARG A 58 7.16 -3.35 -0.09
N SER A 59 8.05 -3.78 0.83
CA SER A 59 8.39 -5.19 1.00
C SER A 59 7.29 -6.01 1.71
N PHE A 60 6.25 -5.38 2.25
CA PHE A 60 5.16 -6.10 2.90
C PHE A 60 4.19 -6.62 1.85
N ALA A 61 3.82 -7.91 1.95
CA ALA A 61 2.96 -8.59 1.00
C ALA A 61 1.70 -7.80 0.58
N PRO A 62 0.86 -7.24 1.50
CA PRO A 62 -0.33 -6.51 1.08
C PRO A 62 -0.02 -5.23 0.30
N VAL A 63 1.12 -4.58 0.58
CA VAL A 63 1.57 -3.37 -0.11
C VAL A 63 2.07 -3.70 -1.50
N ARG A 64 2.88 -4.77 -1.62
CA ARG A 64 3.39 -5.23 -2.91
C ARG A 64 2.25 -5.66 -3.85
N LEU A 65 1.29 -6.43 -3.35
CA LEU A 65 0.12 -6.86 -4.13
C LEU A 65 -0.71 -5.65 -4.63
N ALA A 66 -0.86 -4.62 -3.80
CA ALA A 66 -1.56 -3.39 -4.20
C ALA A 66 -0.80 -2.57 -5.26
N LEU A 67 0.54 -2.67 -5.33
CA LEU A 67 1.34 -2.07 -6.40
C LEU A 67 1.21 -2.86 -7.70
N GLU A 68 1.40 -4.18 -7.63
CA GLU A 68 1.34 -5.09 -8.78
C GLU A 68 -0.03 -5.01 -9.48
N GLY A 69 -1.14 -4.98 -8.72
CA GLY A 69 -2.48 -4.83 -9.30
C GLY A 69 -2.68 -3.51 -10.07
N ARG A 70 -2.02 -2.43 -9.65
CA ARG A 70 -2.09 -1.12 -10.33
C ARG A 70 -1.21 -1.05 -11.56
N GLU A 71 -0.07 -1.73 -11.56
CA GLU A 71 0.78 -1.87 -12.75
C GLU A 71 0.03 -2.63 -13.86
N GLN A 72 -0.70 -3.68 -13.50
CA GLN A 72 -1.56 -4.43 -14.42
C GLN A 72 -2.70 -3.59 -14.98
N GLU A 73 -3.39 -2.81 -14.14
CA GLU A 73 -4.46 -1.89 -14.58
C GLU A 73 -3.92 -0.81 -15.54
N SER A 74 -2.77 -0.20 -15.22
CA SER A 74 -2.14 0.80 -16.10
C SER A 74 -1.64 0.19 -17.43
N ALA A 75 -1.24 -1.08 -17.43
CA ALA A 75 -0.87 -1.79 -18.66
C ALA A 75 -2.11 -2.14 -19.50
N ALA A 76 -3.22 -2.53 -18.89
CA ALA A 76 -4.47 -2.86 -19.57
C ALA A 76 -5.16 -1.64 -20.22
N VAL A 77 -5.03 -0.45 -19.62
CA VAL A 77 -5.59 0.80 -20.18
C VAL A 77 -4.81 1.28 -21.43
N ARG A 78 -3.60 0.77 -21.67
CA ARG A 78 -2.72 1.27 -22.74
C ARG A 78 -3.02 0.75 -24.15
N ASP A 79 -3.90 -0.23 -24.38
CA ASP A 79 -4.19 -0.71 -25.74
C ASP A 79 -5.57 -1.36 -25.96
N PRO A 80 -6.52 -0.65 -26.62
CA PRO A 80 -7.64 -1.26 -27.32
C PRO A 80 -7.38 -1.52 -28.83
N GLU A 81 -6.30 -1.02 -29.45
CA GLU A 81 -6.08 -1.09 -30.90
C GLU A 81 -4.92 -2.01 -31.37
N GLN A 82 -4.10 -2.57 -30.49
CA GLN A 82 -2.94 -3.38 -30.90
C GLN A 82 -3.24 -4.85 -31.30
N LEU A 83 -4.50 -5.28 -31.36
CA LEU A 83 -4.88 -6.64 -31.78
C LEU A 83 -5.52 -6.69 -33.18
N GLN A 84 -4.94 -6.04 -34.20
CA GLN A 84 -5.37 -6.24 -35.60
C GLN A 84 -4.28 -5.97 -36.64
N VAL A 85 -3.18 -6.74 -36.66
CA VAL A 85 -2.41 -6.93 -37.90
C VAL A 85 -1.90 -8.37 -37.97
N GLY A 86 -2.56 -9.19 -38.79
CA GLY A 86 -2.16 -10.57 -39.08
C GLY A 86 -3.19 -11.33 -39.92
N GLN A 87 -3.83 -10.68 -40.89
CA GLN A 87 -4.68 -11.34 -41.87
C GLN A 87 -3.83 -12.27 -42.78
N LEU A 88 -4.34 -13.50 -42.92
CA LEU A 88 -4.12 -14.53 -43.95
C LEU A 88 -3.06 -14.24 -45.03
N VAL A 89 -2.04 -15.08 -45.08
CA VAL A 89 -1.58 -15.67 -46.34
C VAL A 89 -1.22 -17.14 -46.10
N ALA A 90 -2.09 -18.04 -46.55
CA ALA A 90 -1.73 -19.45 -46.75
C ALA A 90 -1.27 -19.63 -48.21
N PRO A 91 -0.14 -20.31 -48.48
CA PRO A 91 0.11 -20.84 -49.81
C PRO A 91 -0.19 -22.34 -49.90
N LEU A 92 -0.55 -22.71 -51.13
CA LEU A 92 -1.02 -24.01 -51.65
C LEU A 92 0.00 -25.15 -51.52
#